data_AF-A0A537FJJ5-F1
#
_entry.id   AF-A0A537FJJ5-F1
#
_cell.length_a   1.000
_cell.length_b   1.000
_cell.length_c   1.000
_cell.angle_alpha   90.00
_cell.angle_beta   90.00
_cell.angle_gamma   90.00
#
_symmetry.space_group_name_H-M   'P 1'
#
loop_
_entity.id
_entity.type
_entity.pdbx_description
1 polymer ?
#
loop_
_entity_poly.entity_id
_entity_poly.type
_entity_poly.pdbx_seq_one_letter_code
_entity_poly.pdbx_strand_id
1 'polypeptide(L)'
;DVADSGHSLKVVANHLRRKGAKELKVCTIYLKPQSIFHPDFYAKTTRKWIIFPWERLEAVRLIARHFNSDRAKVSSVVSELRDSGLSSRLVRQLWSIFSYDGRD
;
A
#
# COMPACT_ATOMS: atom_id res chain seq x y z
N ASP A 1 4.62 -0.57 7.83
CA ASP A 1 5.27 -1.12 6.63
C ASP A 1 6.07 -0.06 5.87
N VAL A 2 5.52 1.12 5.62
CA VAL A 2 6.20 2.25 4.95
C VAL A 2 6.00 3.56 5.71
N ALA A 3 7.04 4.40 5.74
CA ALA A 3 6.94 5.81 6.08
C ALA A 3 6.68 6.62 4.80
N ASP A 4 5.41 6.75 4.39
CA ASP A 4 5.03 7.52 3.20
C ASP A 4 4.97 9.02 3.52
N SER A 5 3.80 9.55 3.92
CA SER A 5 3.71 10.92 4.40
C SER A 5 4.32 11.10 5.79
N GLY A 6 4.37 10.04 6.60
CA GLY A 6 4.94 10.04 7.96
C GLY A 6 3.97 10.46 9.08
N HIS A 7 2.75 10.88 8.75
CA HIS A 7 1.79 11.38 9.75
C HIS A 7 1.37 10.32 10.78
N SER A 8 1.09 9.09 10.34
CA SER A 8 0.71 7.99 11.24
C SER A 8 1.80 7.70 12.27
N LEU A 9 3.07 7.64 11.82
CA LEU A 9 4.20 7.43 12.72
C LEU A 9 4.38 8.59 13.70
N LYS A 10 4.19 9.84 13.27
CA LYS A 10 4.21 11.01 14.15
C LYS A 10 3.16 10.92 15.24
N VAL A 11 1.92 10.53 14.90
CA VAL A 11 0.83 10.36 15.87
C VAL A 11 1.19 9.30 16.91
N VAL A 12 1.63 8.12 16.47
CA VAL A 12 1.99 7.01 17.35
C VAL A 12 3.18 7.38 18.24
N ALA A 13 4.24 7.96 17.67
CA ALA A 13 5.42 8.37 18.42
C ALA A 13 5.08 9.40 19.51
N ASN A 14 4.24 10.39 19.18
CA ASN A 14 3.78 11.38 20.15
C ASN A 14 2.92 10.73 21.25
N HIS A 15 2.05 9.77 20.89
CA HIS A 15 1.24 9.04 21.87
C HIS A 15 2.12 8.25 22.85
N LEU A 16 3.10 7.51 22.36
CA LEU A 16 4.00 6.70 23.19
C LEU A 16 4.89 7.55 24.10
N ARG A 17 5.41 8.67 23.58
CA ARG A 17 6.17 9.64 24.39
C ARG A 17 5.34 10.21 25.54
N ARG A 18 4.07 10.58 25.27
CA ARG A 18 3.15 11.06 26.33
C ARG A 18 2.85 10.00 27.38
N LYS A 19 2.96 8.72 27.05
CA LYS A 19 2.81 7.60 27.99
C LYS A 19 4.08 7.30 28.81
N GLY A 20 5.15 8.09 28.66
CA GLY A 20 6.37 7.93 29.45
C GLY A 20 7.32 6.85 28.93
N ALA A 21 7.26 6.53 27.63
CA ALA A 21 8.24 5.64 27.01
C ALA A 21 9.66 6.23 27.19
N LYS A 22 10.54 5.49 27.89
CA LYS A 22 11.93 5.90 28.17
C LYS A 22 12.79 5.99 26.91
N GLU A 23 12.57 5.06 25.99
CA GLU A 23 13.20 5.02 24.67
C GLU A 23 12.15 4.64 23.62
N LEU A 24 12.24 5.25 22.45
CA LEU A 24 11.40 4.92 21.31
C LEU A 24 12.26 4.85 20.06
N LYS A 25 12.23 3.69 19.39
CA LYS A 25 12.82 3.45 18.08
C LYS A 25 11.75 2.99 17.11
N VAL A 26 11.77 3.53 15.89
CA VAL A 26 10.80 3.21 14.84
C VAL A 26 11.51 2.52 13.68
N CYS A 27 10.92 1.43 13.19
CA CYS A 27 11.41 0.69 12.04
C CYS A 27 10.32 0.55 10.96
N THR A 28 10.69 0.76 9.70
CA THR A 28 9.82 0.47 8.54
C THR A 28 10.57 -0.34 7.49
N ILE A 29 9.86 -0.97 6.56
CA ILE A 29 10.49 -1.64 5.42
C ILE A 29 10.97 -0.56 4.44
N TYR A 30 10.09 0.39 4.11
CA TYR A 30 10.40 1.47 3.20
C TYR A 30 10.28 2.86 3.85
N LEU A 31 11.09 3.78 3.37
CA LEU A 31 10.98 5.23 3.62
C LEU A 31 10.76 5.95 2.28
N LYS A 32 9.83 6.89 2.22
CA LYS A 32 9.72 7.79 1.07
C LYS A 32 10.36 9.15 1.38
N PRO A 33 11.08 9.79 0.43
CA PRO A 33 11.80 11.04 0.70
C PRO A 33 10.92 12.21 1.18
N GLN A 34 9.63 12.23 0.83
CA GLN A 34 8.70 13.27 1.27
C GLN A 34 8.15 13.08 2.69
N SER A 35 8.57 12.02 3.41
CA SER A 35 8.02 11.72 4.73
C SER A 35 8.39 12.79 5.75
N ILE A 36 7.39 13.26 6.51
CA ILE A 36 7.64 14.20 7.62
C ILE A 36 8.23 13.51 8.85
N PHE A 37 8.23 12.17 8.87
CA PHE A 37 8.71 11.36 9.97
C PHE A 37 9.74 10.36 9.45
N HIS A 38 10.98 10.47 9.94
CA HIS A 38 12.08 9.60 9.55
C HIS A 38 12.25 8.50 10.62
N PRO A 39 11.98 7.22 10.29
CA PRO A 39 12.25 6.10 11.19
C PRO A 39 13.74 5.97 11.50
N ASP A 40 14.07 5.47 12.69
CA ASP A 40 15.46 5.17 13.06
C ASP A 40 16.07 4.10 12.15
N PHE A 41 15.26 3.14 11.71
CA PHE A 41 15.69 2.05 10.84
C PHE A 41 14.73 1.90 9.65
N TYR A 42 15.28 1.71 8.47
CA TYR A 42 14.53 1.35 7.28
C TYR A 42 15.37 0.51 6.33
N ALA A 43 14.74 -0.42 5.61
CA ALA A 43 15.48 -1.30 4.70
C ALA A 43 15.84 -0.60 3.37
N LYS A 44 14.96 0.27 2.86
CA LYS A 44 15.19 0.96 1.57
C LYS A 44 14.40 2.27 1.42
N THR A 45 14.99 3.24 0.72
CA THR A 45 14.29 4.47 0.31
C THR A 45 13.78 4.35 -1.14
N THR A 46 12.56 4.83 -1.41
CA THR A 46 11.98 4.85 -2.77
C THR A 46 10.97 5.98 -2.96
N ARG A 47 10.84 6.49 -4.19
CA ARG A 47 9.76 7.40 -4.60
C ARG A 47 8.59 6.68 -5.26
N LYS A 48 8.77 5.41 -5.64
CA LYS A 48 7.76 4.62 -6.34
C LYS A 48 6.61 4.24 -5.40
N TRP A 49 5.43 4.00 -5.98
CA TRP A 49 4.37 3.30 -5.28
C TRP A 49 4.83 1.88 -4.94
N ILE A 50 4.42 1.38 -3.78
CA ILE A 50 4.77 0.04 -3.29
C ILE A 50 3.47 -0.75 -3.25
N ILE A 51 3.50 -1.98 -3.73
CA ILE A 51 2.40 -2.94 -3.55
C ILE A 51 2.97 -4.12 -2.76
N PHE A 52 2.73 -4.11 -1.45
CA PHE A 52 3.07 -5.20 -0.56
C PHE A 52 2.26 -6.46 -0.88
N PRO A 53 2.77 -7.66 -0.51
CA PRO A 53 2.05 -8.91 -0.73
C PRO A 53 0.63 -8.93 -0.13
N TRP A 54 0.44 -8.31 1.03
CA TRP A 54 -0.84 -8.28 1.76
C TRP A 54 -1.86 -7.26 1.23
N GLU A 55 -1.47 -6.32 0.36
CA GLU A 55 -2.37 -5.30 -0.19
C GLU A 55 -2.72 -5.52 -1.66
N ARG A 56 -2.27 -6.62 -2.28
CA ARG A 56 -2.46 -6.86 -3.73
C ARG A 56 -3.92 -6.87 -4.16
N LEU A 57 -4.81 -7.46 -3.35
CA LEU A 57 -6.26 -7.45 -3.64
C LEU A 57 -6.80 -6.02 -3.60
N GLU A 58 -6.38 -5.23 -2.61
CA GLU A 58 -6.80 -3.84 -2.48
C GLU A 58 -6.26 -2.98 -3.63
N ALA A 59 -5.02 -3.21 -4.07
CA ALA A 59 -4.48 -2.55 -5.25
C ALA A 59 -5.33 -2.84 -6.51
N VAL A 60 -5.71 -4.11 -6.74
CA VAL A 60 -6.60 -4.47 -7.85
C VAL A 60 -7.97 -3.79 -7.72
N ARG A 61 -8.56 -3.75 -6.52
CA ARG A 61 -9.84 -3.08 -6.24
C ARG A 61 -9.77 -1.57 -6.49
N LEU A 62 -8.71 -0.92 -6.04
CA LEU A 62 -8.53 0.53 -6.20
C LEU A 62 -8.41 0.91 -7.68
N ILE A 63 -7.61 0.16 -8.44
CA ILE A 63 -7.47 0.37 -9.89
C ILE A 63 -8.78 0.05 -10.62
N ALA A 64 -9.50 -1.00 -10.23
CA ALA A 64 -10.82 -1.30 -10.79
C ALA A 64 -11.80 -0.13 -10.62
N ARG A 65 -11.84 0.45 -9.41
CA ARG A 65 -12.69 1.61 -9.10
C ARG A 65 -12.31 2.86 -9.89
N HIS A 66 -11.02 3.06 -10.17
CA HIS A 66 -10.55 4.17 -11.02
C HIS A 66 -11.19 4.13 -12.42
N PHE A 67 -11.41 2.92 -12.97
CA PHE A 67 -12.05 2.72 -14.28
C PHE A 67 -13.59 2.63 -14.22
N ASN A 68 -14.21 3.01 -13.10
CA ASN A 68 -15.62 2.76 -12.78
C ASN A 68 -15.94 1.26 -12.74
N SER A 69 -16.13 0.72 -11.54
CA SER A 69 -16.21 -0.73 -11.28
C SER A 69 -17.26 -1.47 -12.15
N ASP A 70 -18.35 -0.80 -12.54
CA ASP A 70 -19.42 -1.41 -13.34
C ASP A 70 -19.06 -1.56 -14.82
N ARG A 71 -18.04 -0.83 -15.29
CA ARG A 71 -17.55 -0.87 -16.68
C ARG A 71 -16.08 -1.30 -16.79
N ALA A 72 -15.41 -1.46 -15.66
CA ALA A 72 -14.01 -1.83 -15.59
C ALA A 72 -13.81 -3.22 -16.21
N LYS A 73 -13.00 -3.27 -17.27
CA LYS A 73 -12.57 -4.53 -17.88
C LYS A 73 -11.33 -5.01 -17.15
N VAL A 74 -11.28 -6.31 -16.81
CA VAL A 74 -10.09 -6.93 -16.20
C VAL A 74 -8.82 -6.69 -17.04
N SER A 75 -8.94 -6.58 -18.37
CA SER A 75 -7.83 -6.25 -19.26
C SER A 75 -7.23 -4.87 -18.98
N SER A 76 -8.05 -3.88 -18.64
CA SER A 76 -7.59 -2.52 -18.31
C SER A 76 -6.81 -2.53 -17.00
N VAL A 77 -7.30 -3.27 -15.99
CA VAL A 77 -6.61 -3.41 -14.70
C VAL A 77 -5.29 -4.18 -14.85
N VAL A 78 -5.27 -5.24 -15.67
CA VAL A 78 -4.03 -5.97 -16.01
C VAL A 78 -3.03 -5.04 -16.71
N SER A 79 -3.49 -4.18 -17.61
CA SER A 79 -2.63 -3.23 -18.32
C SER A 79 -2.02 -2.20 -17.36
N GLU A 80 -2.83 -1.63 -16.47
CA GLU A 80 -2.39 -0.62 -15.51
C GLU A 80 -1.36 -1.17 -14.52
N LEU A 81 -1.53 -2.41 -14.07
CA LEU A 81 -0.63 -3.05 -13.11
C LEU A 81 0.56 -3.77 -13.75
N ARG A 82 0.72 -3.71 -15.08
CA ARG A 82 1.75 -4.46 -15.82
C ARG A 82 3.17 -4.19 -15.32
N ASP A 83 3.49 -2.93 -15.05
CA ASP A 83 4.84 -2.50 -14.68
C ASP A 83 5.09 -2.50 -13.16
N SER A 84 4.09 -2.92 -12.38
CA SER A 84 4.18 -3.02 -10.92
C SER A 84 4.91 -4.28 -10.43
N GLY A 85 5.21 -5.22 -11.33
CA GLY A 85 5.76 -6.54 -11.00
C GLY A 85 4.70 -7.59 -10.67
N LEU A 86 3.40 -7.26 -10.77
CA LEU A 86 2.31 -8.22 -10.66
C LEU A 86 2.08 -8.96 -11.98
N SER A 87 2.02 -10.29 -11.93
CA SER A 87 1.74 -11.08 -13.14
C SER A 87 0.27 -10.94 -13.56
N SER A 88 0.02 -10.96 -14.87
CA SER A 88 -1.35 -10.89 -15.41
C SER A 88 -2.24 -12.02 -14.88
N ARG A 89 -1.67 -13.21 -14.63
CA ARG A 89 -2.37 -14.34 -14.02
C ARG A 89 -2.85 -13.99 -12.61
N LEU A 90 -1.97 -13.45 -11.77
CA LEU A 90 -2.31 -13.06 -10.41
C LEU A 90 -3.38 -11.97 -10.38
N VAL A 91 -3.27 -10.95 -11.23
CA VAL A 91 -4.28 -9.88 -11.32
C VAL A 91 -5.65 -10.43 -11.69
N ARG A 92 -5.73 -11.36 -12.65
CA ARG A 92 -7.01 -12.02 -13.02
C ARG A 92 -7.59 -12.87 -11.89
N GLN A 93 -6.74 -13.57 -11.13
CA GLN A 93 -7.19 -14.35 -9.96
C GLN A 93 -7.74 -13.45 -8.86
N LEU A 94 -7.05 -12.35 -8.54
CA LEU A 94 -7.52 -11.37 -7.56
C LEU A 94 -8.79 -10.66 -8.02
N TRP A 95 -8.88 -10.36 -9.32
CA TRP A 95 -10.10 -9.81 -9.93
C TRP A 95 -11.30 -10.73 -9.73
N SER A 96 -11.16 -12.05 -9.94
CA SER A 96 -12.31 -12.96 -9.76
C SER A 96 -12.80 -13.01 -8.32
N ILE A 97 -11.90 -12.89 -7.34
CA ILE A 97 -12.26 -12.78 -5.91
C ILE A 97 -13.03 -11.48 -5.67
N PHE A 98 -12.55 -10.36 -6.19
CA PHE A 98 -13.23 -9.07 -6.08
C PHE A 98 -14.63 -9.07 -6.73
N SER A 99 -14.78 -9.57 -7.96
CA SER A 99 -16.07 -9.62 -8.66
C SER A 99 -17.06 -10.63 -8.07
N TYR A 100 -16.60 -11.53 -7.19
CA TYR A 100 -17.48 -12.38 -6.40
C TYR A 100 -18.09 -11.59 -5.23
N ASP A 101 -17.26 -10.85 -4.50
CA ASP A 101 -17.63 -10.05 -3.32
C ASP A 101 -18.62 -8.91 -3.61
N GLY A 102 -18.76 -8.47 -4.86
CA GLY A 102 -19.69 -7.41 -5.28
C GLY A 102 -21.04 -7.90 -5.81
N ARG A 103 -21.36 -9.19 -5.65
CA ARG A 103 -22.62 -9.80 -6.10
C ARG A 103 -23.59 -10.14 -4.96
N ASP A 104 -23.28 -9.70 -3.74
CA ASP A 104 -24.16 -9.70 -2.57
C ASP A 104 -24.70 -8.26 -2.32
#